data_AF-A0A8J4FQZ6-F1
#
_entry.id   AF-A0A8J4FQZ6-F1
#
_cell.length_a   1.000
_cell.length_b   1.000
_cell.length_c   1.000
_cell.angle_alpha   90.00
_cell.angle_beta   90.00
_cell.angle_gamma   90.00
#
_symmetry.space_group_name_H-M   'P 1'
#
loop_
_entity.id
_entity.type
_entity.pdbx_description
1 polymer ?
#
loop_
_entity_poly.entity_id
_entity_poly.type
_entity_poly.pdbx_seq_one_letter_code
_entity_poly.pdbx_strand_id
1 'polypeptide(L)'
;MPFPSRPLGKALVKLPAGNSAAFRRGAAEHLVPDEGDGCGNQWRGANQLRRLFAAQVLSRCRECFGPQIEPYFKAPVFLKFERDDNGCISANQFLNYLNLRTTMHQNRLELSAFDIDNTGSLTTDQLEEYVKSLVSQVPALSDMQPDFLDHYGRIAVRKLLFFHGKNGCIRIRDLVNSIVLQELNELKNTQMQEHQLISNWFSIQSTQRVYKTFLALDEDMNGLLSRIEFTAISNGTMSPLFISRIFEEHVMRMRVVQGRTVHRDEMDLLAFTDFVLAWDHRSHPAAIKYFFDIFDLKKQASFCKHAK
;
A
#
# COMPACT_ATOMS: atom_id res chain seq x y z
N MET A 1 16.68 -51.65 -6.41
CA MET A 1 15.43 -50.92 -6.69
C MET A 1 15.73 -49.42 -6.64
N PRO A 2 15.76 -48.72 -7.78
CA PRO A 2 15.88 -47.27 -7.82
C PRO A 2 14.50 -46.61 -7.97
N PHE A 3 14.27 -45.52 -7.23
CA PHE A 3 13.11 -44.66 -7.38
C PHE A 3 13.18 -43.88 -8.71
N PRO A 4 12.06 -43.71 -9.44
CA PRO A 4 12.01 -42.77 -10.56
C PRO A 4 11.64 -41.37 -10.06
N SER A 5 12.53 -40.43 -10.37
CA SER A 5 12.32 -38.99 -10.38
C SER A 5 11.24 -38.58 -11.39
N ARG A 6 10.29 -37.72 -10.97
CA ARG A 6 9.45 -36.90 -11.87
C ARG A 6 9.53 -35.42 -11.48
N PRO A 7 9.42 -34.49 -12.46
CA PRO A 7 9.70 -33.09 -12.26
C PRO A 7 8.50 -32.32 -11.69
N LEU A 8 8.77 -31.36 -10.81
CA LEU A 8 7.81 -30.36 -10.33
C LEU A 8 7.48 -29.39 -11.46
N GLY A 9 6.40 -29.67 -12.19
CA GLY A 9 5.76 -28.71 -13.09
C GLY A 9 5.08 -27.61 -12.28
N LYS A 10 5.46 -26.36 -12.54
CA LYS A 10 4.82 -25.15 -12.01
C LYS A 10 3.33 -25.14 -12.38
N ALA A 11 2.46 -25.48 -11.43
CA ALA A 11 1.02 -25.22 -11.55
C ALA A 11 0.74 -23.78 -11.09
N LEU A 12 0.86 -22.82 -12.01
CA LEU A 12 0.27 -21.49 -11.83
C LEU A 12 -1.25 -21.66 -11.85
N VAL A 13 -1.87 -21.65 -10.67
CA VAL A 13 -3.32 -21.50 -10.54
C VAL A 13 -3.66 -20.05 -10.94
N LYS A 14 -4.02 -19.85 -12.20
CA LYS A 14 -4.67 -18.61 -12.66
C LYS A 14 -6.01 -18.48 -11.94
N LEU A 15 -6.08 -17.66 -10.90
CA LEU A 15 -7.34 -17.15 -10.38
C LEU A 15 -7.84 -16.05 -11.34
N PRO A 16 -9.10 -16.09 -11.80
CA PRO A 16 -9.61 -15.10 -12.74
C PRO A 16 -9.69 -13.71 -12.10
N ALA A 17 -9.08 -12.72 -12.75
CA ALA A 17 -8.99 -11.32 -12.34
C ALA A 17 -10.33 -10.54 -12.31
N GLY A 18 -11.48 -11.22 -12.32
CA GLY A 18 -12.81 -10.62 -12.49
C GLY A 18 -13.70 -10.56 -11.23
N ASN A 19 -13.30 -11.16 -10.11
CA ASN A 19 -14.25 -11.43 -9.01
C ASN A 19 -14.65 -10.20 -8.16
N SER A 20 -13.96 -9.06 -8.23
CA SER A 20 -14.34 -7.86 -7.46
C SER A 20 -15.65 -7.22 -7.94
N ALA A 21 -15.95 -7.31 -9.25
CA ALA A 21 -17.20 -6.80 -9.82
C ALA A 21 -18.35 -7.82 -9.71
N ALA A 22 -18.05 -9.12 -9.81
CA ALA A 22 -19.03 -10.20 -9.61
C ALA A 22 -19.46 -10.30 -8.14
N PHE A 23 -18.54 -10.08 -7.20
CA PHE A 23 -18.84 -10.02 -5.76
C PHE A 23 -19.76 -8.83 -5.41
N ARG A 24 -19.58 -7.68 -6.07
CA ARG A 24 -20.45 -6.50 -5.89
C ARG A 24 -21.85 -6.69 -6.51
N ARG A 25 -21.96 -7.29 -7.70
CA ARG A 25 -23.25 -7.51 -8.39
C ARG A 25 -24.05 -8.69 -7.81
N GLY A 26 -23.42 -9.84 -7.60
CA GLY A 26 -24.11 -11.04 -7.11
C GLY A 26 -24.56 -10.96 -5.65
N ALA A 27 -23.90 -10.16 -4.81
CA ALA A 27 -24.31 -9.96 -3.42
C ALA A 27 -25.43 -8.92 -3.27
N ALA A 28 -25.42 -7.84 -4.08
CA ALA A 28 -26.41 -6.77 -3.97
C ALA A 28 -27.80 -7.14 -4.54
N GLU A 29 -27.85 -7.94 -5.61
CA GLU A 29 -29.12 -8.32 -6.28
C GLU A 29 -29.86 -9.48 -5.60
N HIS A 30 -29.26 -10.16 -4.63
CA HIS A 30 -29.84 -11.37 -3.98
C HIS A 30 -30.01 -11.25 -2.46
N LEU A 31 -29.78 -10.06 -1.89
CA LEU A 31 -29.90 -9.80 -0.45
C LEU A 31 -31.05 -8.84 -0.08
N VAL A 32 -31.93 -8.47 -1.01
CA VAL A 32 -33.14 -7.70 -0.70
C VAL A 32 -34.29 -8.66 -0.37
N PRO A 33 -34.84 -8.68 0.85
CA PRO A 33 -36.06 -9.41 1.14
C PRO A 33 -37.28 -8.64 0.62
N ASP A 34 -38.22 -9.36 0.03
CA ASP A 34 -39.54 -8.88 -0.38
C ASP A 34 -40.31 -8.45 0.88
N GLU A 35 -40.67 -7.17 1.00
CA GLU A 35 -41.49 -6.67 2.12
C GLU A 35 -42.96 -7.07 1.89
N GLY A 36 -43.41 -8.12 2.58
CA GLY A 36 -44.79 -8.59 2.56
C GLY A 36 -45.26 -9.07 3.94
N ASP A 37 -46.09 -8.24 4.56
CA ASP A 37 -47.15 -8.49 5.55
C ASP A 37 -46.92 -9.35 6.82
N GLY A 38 -46.97 -8.64 7.95
CA GLY A 38 -47.89 -8.89 9.07
C GLY A 38 -47.99 -10.29 9.69
N CYS A 39 -47.48 -10.45 10.92
CA CYS A 39 -48.31 -10.77 12.10
C CYS A 39 -47.41 -10.92 13.35
N GLY A 40 -47.79 -10.23 14.43
CA GLY A 40 -47.16 -10.37 15.74
C GLY A 40 -47.50 -11.71 16.42
N ASN A 41 -46.60 -12.11 17.33
CA ASN A 41 -46.70 -13.18 18.34
C ASN A 41 -46.23 -14.59 17.94
N GLN A 42 -44.91 -14.85 17.94
CA GLN A 42 -44.34 -16.06 18.57
C GLN A 42 -42.82 -16.01 18.81
N TRP A 43 -42.41 -15.39 19.92
CA TRP A 43 -41.01 -15.12 20.28
C TRP A 43 -40.23 -16.33 20.86
N ARG A 44 -40.36 -17.51 20.24
CA ARG A 44 -39.40 -18.64 20.36
C ARG A 44 -38.83 -19.08 19.00
N GLY A 45 -39.47 -18.71 17.89
CA GLY A 45 -39.07 -19.07 16.53
C GLY A 45 -38.01 -18.16 15.89
N ALA A 46 -37.80 -16.95 16.41
CA ALA A 46 -36.89 -15.97 15.80
C ALA A 46 -35.44 -16.49 15.72
N ASN A 47 -34.94 -17.15 16.76
CA ASN A 47 -33.59 -17.73 16.74
C ASN A 47 -33.46 -18.94 15.80
N GLN A 48 -34.54 -19.71 15.61
CA GLN A 48 -34.56 -20.84 14.69
C GLN A 48 -34.64 -20.36 13.24
N LEU A 49 -35.50 -19.38 12.93
CA LEU A 49 -35.58 -18.71 11.64
C LEU A 49 -34.27 -17.98 11.28
N ARG A 50 -33.61 -17.31 12.23
CA ARG A 50 -32.30 -16.67 12.01
C ARG A 50 -31.19 -17.68 11.75
N ARG A 51 -31.17 -18.82 12.44
CA ARG A 51 -30.25 -19.93 12.16
C ARG A 51 -30.51 -20.55 10.78
N LEU A 52 -31.78 -20.70 10.41
CA LEU A 52 -32.18 -21.17 9.09
C LEU A 52 -31.75 -20.20 7.99
N PHE A 53 -31.89 -18.89 8.21
CA PHE A 53 -31.45 -17.86 7.28
C PHE A 53 -29.92 -17.88 7.11
N ALA A 54 -29.16 -17.92 8.21
CA ALA A 54 -27.70 -18.04 8.15
C ALA A 54 -27.23 -19.34 7.47
N ALA A 55 -27.93 -20.45 7.69
CA ALA A 55 -27.63 -21.74 7.03
C ALA A 55 -27.98 -21.72 5.54
N GLN A 56 -29.08 -21.07 5.15
CA GLN A 56 -29.47 -20.89 3.74
C GLN A 56 -28.48 -19.98 3.01
N VAL A 57 -28.11 -18.85 3.62
CA VAL A 57 -27.08 -17.95 3.08
C VAL A 57 -25.76 -18.70 2.94
N LEU A 58 -25.34 -19.48 3.94
CA LEU A 58 -24.13 -20.30 3.84
C LEU A 58 -24.23 -21.34 2.71
N SER A 59 -25.37 -22.01 2.53
CA SER A 59 -25.55 -22.98 1.44
C SER A 59 -25.37 -22.32 0.07
N ARG A 60 -26.01 -21.15 -0.14
CA ARG A 60 -25.85 -20.36 -1.37
C ARG A 60 -24.41 -19.88 -1.56
N CYS A 61 -23.79 -19.36 -0.51
CA CYS A 61 -22.39 -18.96 -0.53
C CYS A 61 -21.46 -20.13 -0.86
N ARG A 62 -21.73 -21.33 -0.35
CA ARG A 62 -20.94 -22.54 -0.64
C ARG A 62 -21.12 -23.00 -2.09
N GLU A 63 -22.32 -22.90 -2.65
CA GLU A 63 -22.59 -23.17 -4.08
C GLU A 63 -21.80 -22.22 -4.98
N CYS A 64 -21.78 -20.92 -4.65
CA CYS A 64 -21.09 -19.91 -5.47
C CYS A 64 -19.58 -19.89 -5.28
N PHE A 65 -19.10 -20.07 -4.05
CA PHE A 65 -17.71 -19.80 -3.67
C PHE A 65 -16.96 -21.04 -3.19
N GLY A 66 -17.60 -22.20 -3.02
CA GLY A 66 -16.97 -23.41 -2.53
C GLY A 66 -16.84 -23.48 -0.99
N PRO A 67 -16.25 -24.57 -0.46
CA PRO A 67 -16.20 -24.86 0.98
C PRO A 67 -15.32 -23.89 1.79
N GLN A 68 -14.42 -23.15 1.15
CA GLN A 68 -13.53 -22.19 1.81
C GLN A 68 -14.27 -21.03 2.49
N ILE A 69 -15.56 -20.83 2.20
CA ILE A 69 -16.37 -19.79 2.83
C ILE A 69 -16.89 -20.20 4.22
N GLU A 70 -16.97 -21.51 4.51
CA GLU A 70 -17.54 -22.04 5.76
C GLU A 70 -16.86 -21.51 7.05
N PRO A 71 -15.52 -21.35 7.13
CA PRO A 71 -14.87 -20.81 8.32
C PRO A 71 -15.32 -19.39 8.68
N TYR A 72 -15.80 -18.61 7.71
CA TYR A 72 -16.27 -17.24 7.93
C TYR A 72 -17.68 -17.18 8.52
N PHE A 73 -18.45 -18.27 8.41
CA PHE A 73 -19.81 -18.38 8.94
C PHE A 73 -19.87 -19.03 10.34
N LYS A 74 -18.73 -19.11 11.04
CA LYS A 74 -18.68 -19.62 12.42
C LYS A 74 -19.06 -18.53 13.43
N ALA A 75 -19.73 -18.92 14.52
CA ALA A 75 -20.18 -18.00 15.58
C ALA A 75 -19.11 -17.00 16.09
N PRO A 76 -17.83 -17.37 16.29
CA PRO A 76 -16.80 -16.42 16.72
C PRO A 76 -16.53 -15.28 15.73
N VAL A 77 -16.87 -15.45 14.45
CA VAL A 77 -16.78 -14.38 13.44
C VAL A 77 -17.93 -13.40 13.61
N PHE A 78 -19.16 -13.89 13.75
CA PHE A 78 -20.35 -13.05 13.99
C PHE A 78 -20.26 -12.24 15.29
N LEU A 79 -19.62 -12.79 16.33
CA LEU A 79 -19.44 -12.10 17.61
C LEU A 79 -18.52 -10.86 17.53
N LYS A 80 -17.80 -10.67 16.41
CA LYS A 80 -16.97 -9.48 16.18
C LYS A 80 -17.76 -8.25 15.73
N PHE A 81 -19.01 -8.42 15.34
CA PHE A 81 -19.85 -7.36 14.82
C PHE A 81 -20.78 -6.82 15.91
N GLU A 82 -21.11 -5.54 15.77
CA GLU A 82 -22.23 -4.95 16.49
C GLU A 82 -23.52 -5.65 16.08
N ARG A 83 -24.39 -5.82 17.07
CA ARG A 83 -25.66 -6.50 16.92
C ARG A 83 -26.75 -5.49 17.18
N ASP A 84 -27.78 -5.51 16.34
CA ASP A 84 -28.99 -4.71 16.59
C ASP A 84 -29.76 -5.26 17.80
N ASP A 85 -30.87 -4.60 18.16
CA ASP A 85 -31.77 -5.04 19.25
C ASP A 85 -32.31 -6.46 19.03
N ASN A 86 -32.30 -6.90 17.77
CA ASN A 86 -32.69 -8.22 17.35
C ASN A 86 -31.53 -9.23 17.42
N GLY A 87 -30.29 -8.86 17.75
CA GLY A 87 -29.15 -9.77 17.76
C GLY A 87 -28.65 -10.16 16.36
N CYS A 88 -29.09 -9.47 15.32
CA CYS A 88 -28.65 -9.62 13.94
C CYS A 88 -27.42 -8.73 13.65
N ILE A 89 -26.62 -9.11 12.67
CA ILE A 89 -25.47 -8.30 12.21
C ILE A 89 -25.80 -7.65 10.87
N SER A 90 -25.17 -6.51 10.58
CA SER A 90 -25.29 -5.85 9.28
C SER A 90 -24.66 -6.70 8.18
N ALA A 91 -25.45 -7.05 7.16
CA ALA A 91 -24.97 -7.76 5.97
C ALA A 91 -23.84 -6.98 5.27
N ASN A 92 -23.96 -5.66 5.18
CA ASN A 92 -22.94 -4.79 4.58
C ASN A 92 -21.62 -4.83 5.35
N GLN A 93 -21.67 -4.78 6.68
CA GLN A 93 -20.46 -4.89 7.51
C GLN A 93 -19.81 -6.27 7.36
N PHE A 94 -20.61 -7.35 7.31
CA PHE A 94 -20.09 -8.69 7.09
C PHE A 94 -19.46 -8.85 5.70
N LEU A 95 -20.10 -8.31 4.67
CA LEU A 95 -19.58 -8.30 3.30
C LEU A 95 -18.25 -7.54 3.21
N ASN A 96 -18.15 -6.38 3.87
CA ASN A 96 -16.92 -5.61 3.95
C ASN A 96 -15.80 -6.38 4.67
N TYR A 97 -16.13 -7.12 5.74
CA TYR A 97 -15.17 -7.98 6.42
C TYR A 97 -14.66 -9.12 5.54
N LEU A 98 -15.55 -9.78 4.78
CA LEU A 98 -15.15 -10.82 3.82
C LEU A 98 -14.24 -10.26 2.72
N ASN A 99 -14.60 -9.10 2.18
CA ASN A 99 -13.79 -8.37 1.20
C ASN A 99 -12.40 -8.07 1.74
N LEU A 100 -12.32 -7.42 2.90
CA LEU A 100 -11.05 -7.05 3.53
C LEU A 100 -10.18 -8.28 3.76
N ARG A 101 -10.76 -9.38 4.23
CA ARG A 101 -10.01 -10.62 4.49
C ARG A 101 -9.56 -11.30 3.20
N THR A 102 -10.36 -11.26 2.15
CA THR A 102 -10.00 -11.81 0.84
C THR A 102 -8.87 -10.98 0.22
N THR A 103 -8.98 -9.65 0.23
CA THR A 103 -7.93 -8.74 -0.21
C THR A 103 -6.63 -8.94 0.58
N MET A 104 -6.71 -9.13 1.89
CA MET A 104 -5.55 -9.41 2.74
C MET A 104 -4.82 -10.70 2.32
N HIS A 105 -5.58 -11.78 2.08
CA HIS A 105 -5.01 -13.04 1.59
C HIS A 105 -4.41 -12.89 0.19
N GLN A 106 -5.12 -12.22 -0.71
CA GLN A 106 -4.66 -11.97 -2.08
C GLN A 106 -3.37 -11.15 -2.11
N ASN A 107 -3.32 -10.03 -1.37
CA ASN A 107 -2.13 -9.19 -1.23
C ASN A 107 -0.95 -9.98 -0.68
N ARG A 108 -1.18 -10.85 0.30
CA ARG A 108 -0.11 -11.69 0.85
C ARG A 108 0.43 -12.67 -0.19
N LEU A 109 -0.43 -13.28 -1.00
CA LEU A 109 0.00 -14.17 -2.08
C LEU A 109 0.76 -13.41 -3.17
N GLU A 110 0.25 -12.25 -3.59
CA GLU A 110 0.90 -11.38 -4.58
C GLU A 110 2.29 -10.98 -4.12
N LEU A 111 2.43 -10.46 -2.90
CA LEU A 111 3.72 -10.05 -2.35
C LEU A 111 4.68 -11.24 -2.17
N SER A 112 4.18 -12.38 -1.66
CA SER A 112 5.01 -13.57 -1.48
C SER A 112 5.52 -14.17 -2.79
N ALA A 113 4.89 -13.89 -3.94
CA ALA A 113 5.40 -14.32 -5.24
C ALA A 113 6.74 -13.65 -5.62
N PHE A 114 7.05 -12.50 -5.01
CA PHE A 114 8.31 -11.75 -5.21
C PHE A 114 9.35 -12.01 -4.12
N ASP A 115 9.02 -12.78 -3.07
CA ASP A 115 9.96 -13.20 -2.02
C ASP A 115 10.69 -14.47 -2.46
N ILE A 116 11.60 -14.32 -3.44
CA ILE A 116 12.31 -15.42 -4.09
C ILE A 116 13.09 -16.27 -3.07
N ASP A 117 13.63 -15.61 -2.05
CA ASP A 117 14.45 -16.22 -1.00
C ASP A 117 13.62 -16.77 0.19
N ASN A 118 12.30 -16.62 0.17
CA ASN A 118 11.36 -17.04 1.22
C ASN A 118 11.72 -16.51 2.62
N THR A 119 12.19 -15.26 2.70
CA THR A 119 12.60 -14.63 3.97
C THR A 119 11.43 -14.07 4.77
N GLY A 120 10.24 -13.99 4.16
CA GLY A 120 9.07 -13.28 4.68
C GLY A 120 9.19 -11.75 4.56
N SER A 121 10.21 -11.25 3.86
CA SER A 121 10.47 -9.83 3.62
C SER A 121 10.82 -9.60 2.15
N LEU A 122 10.53 -8.40 1.66
CA LEU A 122 10.87 -7.98 0.30
C LEU A 122 11.95 -6.91 0.35
N THR A 123 12.98 -7.06 -0.48
CA THR A 123 14.01 -6.04 -0.71
C THR A 123 13.46 -4.91 -1.58
N THR A 124 14.18 -3.78 -1.65
CA THR A 124 13.86 -2.68 -2.58
C THR A 124 13.64 -3.18 -4.01
N ASP A 125 14.57 -3.98 -4.54
CA ASP A 125 14.51 -4.46 -5.93
C ASP A 125 13.27 -5.36 -6.16
N GLN A 126 12.95 -6.24 -5.21
CA GLN A 126 11.77 -7.10 -5.29
C GLN A 126 10.47 -6.29 -5.21
N LEU A 127 10.44 -5.23 -4.41
CA LEU A 127 9.29 -4.31 -4.35
C LEU A 127 9.14 -3.51 -5.65
N GLU A 128 10.24 -3.09 -6.26
CA GLU A 128 10.19 -2.42 -7.56
C GLU A 128 9.65 -3.34 -8.64
N GLU A 129 10.11 -4.59 -8.69
CA GLU A 129 9.60 -5.59 -9.62
C GLU A 129 8.10 -5.84 -9.40
N TYR A 130 7.67 -5.95 -8.14
CA TYR A 130 6.26 -6.08 -7.78
C TYR A 130 5.44 -4.90 -8.32
N VAL A 131 5.81 -3.66 -8.00
CA VAL A 131 5.07 -2.46 -8.42
C VAL A 131 5.09 -2.29 -9.94
N LYS A 132 6.22 -2.55 -10.61
CA LYS A 132 6.34 -2.52 -12.07
C LYS A 132 5.42 -3.57 -12.72
N SER A 133 5.29 -4.75 -12.11
CA SER A 133 4.40 -5.81 -12.63
C SER A 133 2.91 -5.43 -12.60
N LEU A 134 2.51 -4.49 -11.74
CA LEU A 134 1.13 -4.01 -11.64
C LEU A 134 0.73 -3.10 -12.81
N VAL A 135 1.69 -2.48 -13.49
CA VAL A 135 1.43 -1.51 -14.58
C VAL A 135 0.62 -2.13 -15.71
N SER A 136 0.90 -3.39 -16.07
CA SER A 136 0.15 -4.12 -17.11
C SER A 136 -1.21 -4.65 -16.65
N GLN A 137 -1.47 -4.69 -15.34
CA GLN A 137 -2.65 -5.30 -14.74
C GLN A 137 -3.68 -4.25 -14.28
N VAL A 138 -3.22 -3.02 -14.03
CA VAL A 138 -4.01 -1.95 -13.42
C VAL A 138 -4.34 -0.90 -14.48
N PRO A 139 -5.63 -0.72 -14.85
CA PRO A 139 -6.01 0.25 -15.88
C PRO A 139 -5.59 1.69 -15.59
N ALA A 140 -5.58 2.11 -14.32
CA ALA A 140 -5.09 3.44 -13.94
C ALA A 140 -3.59 3.67 -14.23
N LEU A 141 -2.85 2.61 -14.52
CA LEU A 141 -1.42 2.63 -14.83
C LEU A 141 -1.11 2.28 -16.30
N SER A 142 -2.10 1.92 -17.11
CA SER A 142 -1.87 1.36 -18.45
C SER A 142 -1.23 2.34 -19.44
N ASP A 143 -1.48 3.64 -19.26
CA ASP A 143 -1.00 4.70 -20.17
C ASP A 143 0.46 5.12 -19.87
N MET A 144 1.14 4.38 -19.01
CA MET A 144 2.52 4.65 -18.62
C MET A 144 3.47 4.47 -19.80
N GLN A 145 4.31 5.48 -20.04
CA GLN A 145 5.34 5.41 -21.07
C GLN A 145 6.46 4.44 -20.64
N PRO A 146 6.97 3.57 -21.54
CA PRO A 146 8.00 2.60 -21.21
C PRO A 146 9.25 3.21 -20.58
N ASP A 147 9.71 4.35 -21.10
CA ASP A 147 10.92 5.04 -20.61
C ASP A 147 10.75 5.59 -19.17
N PHE A 148 9.51 5.74 -18.71
CA PHE A 148 9.21 6.19 -17.35
C PHE A 148 9.05 5.04 -16.36
N LEU A 149 8.94 3.78 -16.81
CA LEU A 149 8.65 2.63 -15.95
C LEU A 149 9.68 2.43 -14.84
N ASP A 150 10.96 2.65 -15.13
CA ASP A 150 12.02 2.52 -14.13
C ASP A 150 11.93 3.59 -13.04
N HIS A 151 11.75 4.85 -13.45
CA HIS A 151 11.53 5.98 -12.55
C HIS A 151 10.27 5.80 -11.70
N TYR A 152 9.17 5.34 -12.33
CA TYR A 152 7.92 5.05 -11.63
C TYR A 152 8.12 4.05 -10.50
N GLY A 153 8.72 2.88 -10.78
CA GLY A 153 8.91 1.85 -9.77
C GLY A 153 9.75 2.34 -8.59
N ARG A 154 10.85 3.05 -8.88
CA ARG A 154 11.70 3.67 -7.86
C ARG A 154 10.93 4.66 -6.97
N ILE A 155 10.22 5.62 -7.57
CA ILE A 155 9.47 6.66 -6.85
C ILE A 155 8.32 6.03 -6.03
N ALA A 156 7.58 5.09 -6.62
CA ALA A 156 6.47 4.42 -5.98
C ALA A 156 6.92 3.62 -4.75
N VAL A 157 8.00 2.84 -4.88
CA VAL A 157 8.55 2.03 -3.80
C VAL A 157 9.08 2.87 -2.64
N ARG A 158 9.55 4.11 -2.90
CA ARG A 158 9.96 5.01 -1.81
C ARG A 158 8.88 5.20 -0.77
N LYS A 159 7.59 5.30 -1.14
CA LYS A 159 6.51 5.44 -0.14
C LYS A 159 6.36 4.20 0.74
N LEU A 160 6.46 3.01 0.15
CA LEU A 160 6.42 1.75 0.90
C LEU A 160 7.59 1.68 1.89
N LEU A 161 8.81 1.98 1.42
CA LEU A 161 10.02 1.96 2.25
C LEU A 161 10.02 3.05 3.33
N PHE A 162 9.53 4.24 3.02
CA PHE A 162 9.51 5.37 3.96
C PHE A 162 8.65 5.05 5.19
N PHE A 163 7.51 4.39 5.00
CA PHE A 163 6.58 4.10 6.09
C PHE A 163 6.79 2.72 6.75
N HIS A 164 7.27 1.72 6.01
CA HIS A 164 7.38 0.33 6.50
C HIS A 164 8.77 -0.28 6.38
N GLY A 165 9.70 0.38 5.70
CA GLY A 165 11.05 -0.10 5.45
C GLY A 165 11.93 -0.14 6.69
N LYS A 166 12.73 -1.20 6.79
CA LYS A 166 13.80 -1.35 7.77
C LYS A 166 15.01 -1.92 7.04
N ASN A 167 16.12 -1.18 7.03
CA ASN A 167 17.37 -1.58 6.36
C ASN A 167 17.18 -1.97 4.88
N GLY A 168 16.33 -1.24 4.14
CA GLY A 168 16.06 -1.51 2.73
C GLY A 168 15.10 -2.67 2.45
N CYS A 169 14.48 -3.24 3.48
CA CYS A 169 13.56 -4.36 3.36
C CYS A 169 12.22 -4.09 4.07
N ILE A 170 11.13 -4.70 3.61
CA ILE A 170 9.81 -4.63 4.24
C ILE A 170 9.32 -6.04 4.54
N ARG A 171 8.91 -6.30 5.78
CA ARG A 171 8.24 -7.57 6.11
C ARG A 171 6.86 -7.61 5.49
N ILE A 172 6.53 -8.69 4.79
CA ILE A 172 5.23 -8.85 4.11
C ILE A 172 4.07 -8.69 5.10
N ARG A 173 4.19 -9.25 6.31
CA ARG A 173 3.18 -9.13 7.36
C ARG A 173 2.90 -7.68 7.76
N ASP A 174 3.93 -6.84 7.79
CA ASP A 174 3.82 -5.44 8.20
C ASP A 174 3.18 -4.59 7.07
N LEU A 175 3.35 -5.02 5.81
CA LEU A 175 2.83 -4.30 4.64
C LEU A 175 1.38 -4.69 4.26
N VAL A 176 1.02 -5.97 4.38
CA VAL A 176 -0.26 -6.52 3.88
C VAL A 176 -1.51 -5.78 4.40
N ASN A 177 -1.44 -5.25 5.63
CA ASN A 177 -2.54 -4.51 6.27
C ASN A 177 -2.27 -3.00 6.35
N SER A 178 -1.23 -2.50 5.70
CA SER A 178 -0.89 -1.08 5.76
C SER A 178 -1.86 -0.23 4.94
N ILE A 179 -2.09 0.99 5.42
CA ILE A 179 -2.81 2.02 4.66
C ILE A 179 -2.11 2.35 3.33
N VAL A 180 -0.78 2.22 3.30
CA VAL A 180 0.02 2.48 2.09
C VAL A 180 -0.25 1.42 1.02
N LEU A 181 -0.34 0.15 1.40
CA LEU A 181 -0.73 -0.90 0.46
C LEU A 181 -2.20 -0.81 0.07
N GLN A 182 -3.07 -0.34 0.97
CA GLN A 182 -4.47 -0.06 0.62
C GLN A 182 -4.56 1.02 -0.46
N GLU A 183 -3.83 2.13 -0.32
CA GLU A 183 -3.72 3.19 -1.33
C GLU A 183 -3.24 2.65 -2.68
N LEU A 184 -2.21 1.79 -2.71
CA LEU A 184 -1.79 1.14 -3.97
C LEU A 184 -2.91 0.28 -4.58
N ASN A 185 -3.67 -0.44 -3.75
CA ASN A 185 -4.78 -1.27 -4.22
C ASN A 185 -5.99 -0.47 -4.71
N GLU A 186 -6.16 0.78 -4.27
CA GLU A 186 -7.23 1.65 -4.76
C GLU A 186 -7.14 1.84 -6.28
N LEU A 187 -5.92 1.85 -6.85
CA LEU A 187 -5.72 1.97 -8.29
C LEU A 187 -6.34 0.83 -9.10
N LYS A 188 -6.56 -0.34 -8.48
CA LYS A 188 -7.26 -1.48 -9.12
C LYS A 188 -8.76 -1.15 -9.35
N ASN A 189 -9.29 -0.09 -8.75
CA ASN A 189 -10.66 0.37 -8.98
C ASN A 189 -10.76 1.15 -10.30
N THR A 190 -11.51 0.61 -11.26
CA THR A 190 -11.67 1.21 -12.59
C THR A 190 -12.56 2.47 -12.61
N GLN A 191 -13.18 2.82 -11.49
CA GLN A 191 -14.11 3.95 -11.38
C GLN A 191 -13.49 5.15 -10.64
N MET A 192 -12.16 5.21 -10.53
CA MET A 192 -11.50 6.35 -9.88
C MET A 192 -11.70 7.64 -10.67
N GLN A 193 -11.98 8.71 -9.95
CA GLN A 193 -12.05 10.06 -10.53
C GLN A 193 -10.65 10.69 -10.58
N GLU A 194 -10.47 11.67 -11.47
CA GLU A 194 -9.18 12.35 -11.66
C GLU A 194 -8.60 12.93 -10.36
N HIS A 195 -9.43 13.56 -9.52
CA HIS A 195 -8.98 14.10 -8.24
C HIS A 195 -8.43 13.01 -7.29
N GLN A 196 -8.97 11.78 -7.36
CA GLN A 196 -8.50 10.66 -6.55
C GLN A 196 -7.14 10.15 -7.05
N LEU A 197 -6.95 10.13 -8.37
CA LEU A 197 -5.66 9.78 -8.98
C LEU A 197 -4.59 10.81 -8.60
N ILE A 198 -4.91 12.10 -8.63
CA ILE A 198 -3.97 13.17 -8.23
C ILE A 198 -3.60 13.09 -6.75
N SER A 199 -4.50 12.60 -5.89
CA SER A 199 -4.21 12.40 -4.46
C SER A 199 -3.48 11.08 -4.16
N ASN A 200 -3.63 10.06 -5.00
CA ASN A 200 -3.03 8.75 -4.78
C ASN A 200 -1.57 8.77 -5.22
N TRP A 201 -0.64 8.49 -4.31
CA TRP A 201 0.79 8.54 -4.57
C TRP A 201 1.25 7.59 -5.68
N PHE A 202 0.60 6.43 -5.79
CA PHE A 202 0.99 5.38 -6.72
C PHE A 202 0.46 5.65 -8.14
N SER A 203 -0.32 6.71 -8.36
CA SER A 203 -0.80 7.05 -9.70
C SER A 203 0.33 7.55 -10.60
N ILE A 204 0.11 7.45 -11.92
CA ILE A 204 1.01 8.05 -12.92
C ILE A 204 1.14 9.55 -12.67
N GLN A 205 0.03 10.24 -12.38
CA GLN A 205 -0.03 11.68 -12.20
C GLN A 205 0.85 12.14 -11.03
N SER A 206 0.74 11.46 -9.89
CA SER A 206 1.50 11.79 -8.67
C SER A 206 2.99 11.53 -8.84
N THR A 207 3.36 10.35 -9.36
CA THR A 207 4.76 10.00 -9.58
C THR A 207 5.41 10.88 -10.65
N GLN A 208 4.72 11.20 -11.74
CA GLN A 208 5.19 12.16 -12.73
C GLN A 208 5.33 13.56 -12.16
N ARG A 209 4.44 13.99 -11.26
CA ARG A 209 4.57 15.29 -10.59
C ARG A 209 5.88 15.38 -9.82
N VAL A 210 6.19 14.37 -8.99
CA VAL A 210 7.45 14.31 -8.24
C VAL A 210 8.65 14.35 -9.20
N TYR A 211 8.63 13.52 -10.24
CA TYR A 211 9.72 13.45 -11.21
C TYR A 211 9.90 14.77 -11.99
N LYS A 212 8.81 15.39 -12.45
CA LYS A 212 8.85 16.68 -13.15
C LYS A 212 9.32 17.81 -12.26
N THR A 213 8.95 17.80 -10.97
CA THR A 213 9.47 18.78 -10.01
C THR A 213 10.97 18.61 -9.80
N PHE A 214 11.47 17.38 -9.72
CA PHE A 214 12.90 17.12 -9.65
C PHE A 214 13.63 17.67 -10.89
N LEU A 215 13.17 17.33 -12.10
CA LEU A 215 13.77 17.82 -13.35
C LEU A 215 13.70 19.33 -13.53
N ALA A 216 12.66 19.98 -12.98
CA ALA A 216 12.54 21.44 -13.05
C ALA A 216 13.53 22.17 -12.12
N LEU A 217 14.07 21.47 -11.11
CA LEU A 217 15.10 22.00 -10.21
C LEU A 217 16.52 21.69 -10.72
N ASP A 218 16.71 20.58 -11.43
CA ASP A 218 17.99 20.14 -12.00
C ASP A 218 18.35 20.98 -13.26
N GLU A 219 18.93 22.16 -13.05
CA GLU A 219 19.17 23.15 -14.11
C GLU A 219 20.26 22.69 -15.08
N ASP A 220 21.27 21.98 -14.59
CA ASP A 220 22.37 21.46 -15.40
C ASP A 220 22.08 20.06 -15.99
N MET A 221 20.93 19.47 -15.64
CA MET A 221 20.45 18.16 -16.09
C MET A 221 21.44 17.03 -15.80
N ASN A 222 22.18 17.12 -14.70
CA ASN A 222 23.16 16.11 -14.33
C ASN A 222 22.55 14.90 -13.59
N GLY A 223 21.24 14.97 -13.27
CA GLY A 223 20.48 13.95 -12.56
C GLY A 223 20.58 14.04 -11.03
N LEU A 224 21.10 15.14 -10.48
CA LEU A 224 21.29 15.40 -9.07
C LEU A 224 21.03 16.88 -8.76
N LEU A 225 20.48 17.17 -7.59
CA LEU A 225 20.21 18.55 -7.15
C LEU A 225 21.31 19.03 -6.21
N SER A 226 21.96 20.13 -6.59
CA SER A 226 22.80 20.90 -5.69
C SER A 226 21.98 21.62 -4.62
N ARG A 227 22.64 22.12 -3.56
CA ARG A 227 21.98 22.96 -2.54
C ARG A 227 21.34 24.20 -3.14
N ILE A 228 21.95 24.78 -4.17
CA ILE A 228 21.50 26.02 -4.82
C ILE A 228 20.21 25.76 -5.58
N GLU A 229 20.21 24.73 -6.43
CA GLU A 229 19.02 24.28 -7.18
C GLU A 229 17.86 23.94 -6.23
N PHE A 230 18.16 23.23 -5.15
CA PHE A 230 17.16 22.88 -4.15
C PHE A 230 16.56 24.10 -3.43
N THR A 231 17.21 25.28 -3.43
CA THR A 231 16.62 26.48 -2.81
C THR A 231 15.35 26.95 -3.50
N ALA A 232 15.16 26.66 -4.79
CA ALA A 232 13.96 27.05 -5.52
C ALA A 232 12.72 26.24 -5.09
N ILE A 233 12.89 25.15 -4.33
CA ILE A 233 11.78 24.34 -3.84
C ILE A 233 10.83 25.16 -2.97
N SER A 234 9.52 24.86 -3.05
CA SER A 234 8.50 25.57 -2.27
C SER A 234 8.57 27.10 -2.45
N ASN A 235 8.91 27.57 -3.66
CA ASN A 235 9.08 28.99 -4.01
C ASN A 235 10.10 29.73 -3.11
N GLY A 236 11.17 29.06 -2.66
CA GLY A 236 12.20 29.69 -1.84
C GLY A 236 11.81 29.97 -0.39
N THR A 237 10.72 29.35 0.09
CA THR A 237 10.24 29.56 1.47
C THR A 237 11.06 28.84 2.54
N MET A 238 11.93 27.91 2.15
CA MET A 238 12.77 27.15 3.08
C MET A 238 14.01 27.96 3.49
N SER A 239 14.36 27.92 4.78
CA SER A 239 15.55 28.63 5.26
C SER A 239 16.83 27.96 4.75
N PRO A 240 17.89 28.73 4.44
CA PRO A 240 19.17 28.17 4.00
C PRO A 240 19.78 27.18 5.02
N LEU A 241 19.56 27.43 6.31
CA LEU A 241 20.00 26.53 7.38
C LEU A 241 19.26 25.18 7.33
N PHE A 242 17.96 25.18 7.06
CA PHE A 242 17.16 23.96 6.96
C PHE A 242 17.59 23.13 5.74
N ILE A 243 17.76 23.78 4.59
CA ILE A 243 18.30 23.14 3.38
C ILE A 243 19.67 22.54 3.66
N SER A 244 20.53 23.29 4.35
CA SER A 244 21.88 22.80 4.66
C SER A 244 21.86 21.53 5.49
N ARG A 245 20.92 21.44 6.44
CA ARG A 245 20.74 20.27 7.30
C ARG A 245 20.13 19.08 6.58
N ILE A 246 19.23 19.29 5.62
CA ILE A 246 18.72 18.20 4.76
C ILE A 246 19.90 17.53 4.03
N PHE A 247 20.76 18.33 3.41
CA PHE A 247 21.92 17.80 2.68
C PHE A 247 22.95 17.14 3.61
N GLU A 248 23.14 17.66 4.82
CA GLU A 248 24.06 17.04 5.79
C GLU A 248 23.60 15.65 6.28
N GLU A 249 22.31 15.44 6.48
CA GLU A 249 21.80 14.21 7.11
C GLU A 249 21.21 13.20 6.12
N HIS A 250 20.53 13.66 5.06
CA HIS A 250 19.74 12.79 4.17
C HIS A 250 20.34 12.60 2.79
N VAL A 251 21.37 13.37 2.43
CA VAL A 251 22.12 13.18 1.18
C VAL A 251 23.37 12.36 1.43
N MET A 252 23.75 11.50 0.48
CA MET A 252 24.83 10.54 0.65
C MET A 252 26.14 11.22 1.09
N ARG A 253 26.57 10.92 2.33
CA ARG A 253 27.70 11.61 2.96
C ARG A 253 29.06 11.39 2.29
N MET A 254 29.27 10.33 1.50
CA MET A 254 30.58 10.05 0.87
C MET A 254 30.52 9.08 -0.31
N ARG A 255 31.27 9.37 -1.38
CA ARG A 255 31.80 8.34 -2.28
C ARG A 255 33.33 8.42 -2.28
N VAL A 256 34.00 7.29 -2.08
CA VAL A 256 35.45 7.19 -2.27
C VAL A 256 35.69 6.84 -3.73
N VAL A 257 36.25 7.78 -4.49
CA VAL A 257 36.74 7.54 -5.84
C VAL A 257 38.24 7.76 -5.82
N GLN A 258 39.02 6.74 -6.16
CA GLN A 258 40.49 6.79 -6.23
C GLN A 258 41.16 7.32 -4.94
N GLY A 259 40.69 6.87 -3.76
CA GLY A 259 41.29 7.24 -2.47
C GLY A 259 41.03 8.69 -2.04
N ARG A 260 40.20 9.46 -2.75
CA ARG A 260 39.70 10.77 -2.31
C ARG A 260 38.25 10.65 -1.86
N THR A 261 37.98 11.14 -0.66
CA THR A 261 36.63 11.38 -0.16
C THR A 261 36.04 12.54 -0.96
N VAL A 262 35.13 12.24 -1.87
CA VAL A 262 34.37 13.29 -2.57
C VAL A 262 33.04 13.42 -1.83
N HIS A 263 32.86 14.56 -1.17
CA HIS A 263 31.55 15.01 -0.70
C HIS A 263 30.77 15.43 -1.94
N ARG A 264 29.90 14.55 -2.48
CA ARG A 264 28.86 15.02 -3.40
C ARG A 264 27.73 15.54 -2.54
N ASP A 265 27.72 16.85 -2.38
CA ASP A 265 26.67 17.62 -1.69
C ASP A 265 25.46 17.77 -2.64
N GLU A 266 25.04 16.64 -3.22
CA GLU A 266 24.15 16.54 -4.36
C GLU A 266 23.08 15.47 -4.10
N MET A 267 21.82 15.86 -4.18
CA MET A 267 20.65 15.04 -3.84
C MET A 267 20.13 14.31 -5.08
N ASP A 268 20.07 12.99 -5.01
CA ASP A 268 19.46 12.19 -6.09
C ASP A 268 17.92 12.20 -6.02
N LEU A 269 17.27 11.66 -7.06
CA LEU A 269 15.82 11.54 -7.16
C LEU A 269 15.20 10.79 -5.97
N LEU A 270 15.89 9.80 -5.39
CA LEU A 270 15.34 8.97 -4.32
C LEU A 270 15.33 9.74 -2.99
N ALA A 271 16.43 10.42 -2.68
CA ALA A 271 16.54 11.32 -1.52
C ALA A 271 15.56 12.49 -1.64
N PHE A 272 15.40 13.06 -2.84
CA PHE A 272 14.37 14.06 -3.12
C PHE A 272 12.95 13.51 -2.87
N THR A 273 12.69 12.29 -3.32
CA THR A 273 11.38 11.64 -3.11
C THR A 273 11.09 11.41 -1.62
N ASP A 274 12.08 10.99 -0.84
CA ASP A 274 11.96 10.86 0.61
C ASP A 274 11.66 12.21 1.28
N PHE A 275 12.32 13.27 0.82
CA PHE A 275 12.03 14.63 1.28
C PHE A 275 10.57 15.02 1.01
N VAL A 276 10.07 14.80 -0.21
CA VAL A 276 8.67 15.09 -0.57
C VAL A 276 7.71 14.30 0.31
N LEU A 277 7.97 13.00 0.53
CA LEU A 277 7.15 12.15 1.40
C LEU A 277 7.12 12.66 2.85
N ALA A 278 8.27 13.04 3.39
CA ALA A 278 8.36 13.63 4.72
C ALA A 278 7.59 14.96 4.79
N TRP A 279 7.76 15.81 3.79
CA TRP A 279 7.14 17.14 3.72
C TRP A 279 5.63 17.09 3.62
N ASP A 280 5.07 16.12 2.89
CA ASP A 280 3.62 15.96 2.75
C ASP A 280 2.98 15.34 4.01
N HIS A 281 3.73 14.53 4.77
CA HIS A 281 3.22 13.77 5.91
C HIS A 281 3.83 14.21 7.24
N ARG A 282 4.01 15.51 7.49
CA ARG A 282 4.78 16.04 8.65
C ARG A 282 4.27 15.57 10.03
N SER A 283 3.01 15.18 10.14
CA SER A 283 2.42 14.65 11.38
C SER A 283 2.67 13.15 11.60
N HIS A 284 3.12 12.43 10.56
CA HIS A 284 3.36 10.99 10.64
C HIS A 284 4.69 10.70 11.38
N PRO A 285 4.75 9.68 12.27
CA PRO A 285 5.96 9.35 13.02
C PRO A 285 7.22 9.15 12.16
N ALA A 286 7.07 8.58 10.96
CA ALA A 286 8.17 8.42 10.00
C ALA A 286 8.74 9.76 9.51
N ALA A 287 7.88 10.74 9.19
CA ALA A 287 8.30 12.08 8.79
C ALA A 287 8.89 12.86 9.97
N ILE A 288 8.31 12.72 11.16
CA ILE A 288 8.88 13.31 12.38
C ILE A 288 10.29 12.76 12.61
N LYS A 289 10.51 11.46 12.46
CA LYS A 289 11.85 10.86 12.54
C LYS A 289 12.79 11.44 11.48
N TYR A 290 12.33 11.56 10.23
CA TYR A 290 13.11 12.18 9.15
C TYR A 290 13.56 13.61 9.51
N PHE A 291 12.64 14.45 10.01
CA PHE A 291 12.98 15.83 10.41
C PHE A 291 13.73 15.90 11.74
N PHE A 292 13.56 14.92 12.62
CA PHE A 292 14.25 14.90 13.92
C PHE A 292 15.76 14.90 13.73
N ASP A 293 16.27 14.08 12.80
CA ASP A 293 17.70 14.00 12.51
C ASP A 293 18.27 15.34 12.00
N ILE A 294 17.45 16.15 11.31
CA ILE A 294 17.80 17.49 10.81
C ILE A 294 17.93 18.50 11.96
N PHE A 295 17.10 18.36 13.00
CA PHE A 295 17.07 19.28 14.14
C PHE A 295 17.94 18.82 15.32
N ASP A 296 18.32 17.54 15.41
CA ASP A 296 19.19 17.00 16.46
C ASP A 296 20.67 17.31 16.18
N LEU A 297 21.03 18.58 16.40
CA LEU A 297 22.37 19.11 16.15
C LEU A 297 23.49 18.39 16.93
N LYS A 298 23.15 17.69 18.03
CA LYS A 298 24.12 17.02 18.91
C LYS A 298 24.07 15.50 18.79
N LYS A 299 23.16 14.93 18.00
CA LYS A 299 22.88 13.48 17.95
C LYS A 299 22.62 12.89 19.33
N GLN A 300 21.95 13.67 20.19
CA GLN A 300 21.68 13.31 21.60
C GLN A 300 20.24 12.85 21.82
N ALA A 301 19.46 12.66 20.75
CA ALA A 301 18.04 12.34 20.81
C ALA A 301 17.22 13.34 21.66
N SER A 302 17.66 14.61 21.75
CA SER A 302 17.00 15.65 22.52
C SER A 302 17.22 17.05 21.96
N PHE A 303 16.20 17.91 22.05
CA PHE A 303 16.30 19.32 21.68
C PHE A 303 16.97 20.12 22.80
N CYS A 304 18.21 20.54 22.59
CA CYS A 304 18.88 21.45 23.52
C CYS A 304 18.32 22.87 23.37
N LYS A 305 17.69 23.40 24.43
CA LYS A 305 17.47 24.84 24.55
C LYS A 305 18.85 25.52 24.60
N HIS A 306 19.17 26.33 23.59
CA HIS A 306 20.26 27.28 23.73
C HIS A 306 19.76 28.38 24.68
N ALA A 307 20.29 28.40 25.90
CA ALA A 307 20.18 29.56 26.76
C ALA A 307 20.91 30.72 26.05
N LYS A 308 20.18 31.80 25.77
CA LYS A 308 20.76 33.07 25.35
C LYS A 308 21.56 33.67 26.50
#